data_AF-A0A7S1ZJG0-F1
#
_entry.id   AF-A0A7S1ZJG0-F1
#
_cell.length_a   1.000
_cell.length_b   1.000
_cell.length_c   1.000
_cell.angle_alpha   90.00
_cell.angle_beta   90.00
_cell.angle_gamma   90.00
#
_symmetry.space_group_name_H-M   'P 1'
#
loop_
_entity.id
_entity.type
_entity.pdbx_description
1 polymer ?
#
loop_
_entity_poly.entity_id
_entity_poly.type
_entity_poly.pdbx_seq_one_letter_code
_entity_poly.pdbx_strand_id
1 'polypeptide(L)'
;GEPYWTISSVRHGKYKAHWCTMPGLGLGHIKGENITQYDPPLLFNIDKDPSEAYPISFNEMPTQPEDAAAMQRILKAYAMEKATFEYGRITPEPDQPGEGPGKYGVCCDRSNDCHCNNNEEKDILGIFNLGTKEHQE
;
A
#
# COMPACT_ATOMS: atom_id res chain seq x y z
N GLY A 1 -10.07 19.88 -5.20
CA GLY A 1 -9.68 18.54 -5.63
C GLY A 1 -10.44 17.54 -4.80
N GLU A 2 -10.82 16.39 -5.35
CA GLU A 2 -11.67 15.43 -4.63
C GLU A 2 -10.96 14.88 -3.38
N PRO A 3 -11.64 14.84 -2.22
CA PRO A 3 -11.03 14.52 -0.93
C PRO A 3 -10.79 13.02 -0.69
N TYR A 4 -11.22 12.17 -1.61
CA TYR A 4 -11.05 10.72 -1.52
C TYR A 4 -10.06 10.24 -2.58
N TRP A 5 -9.01 9.59 -2.10
CA TRP A 5 -7.98 8.99 -2.94
C TRP A 5 -8.60 7.81 -3.70
N THR A 6 -8.82 7.98 -5.00
CA THR A 6 -9.31 6.92 -5.89
C THR A 6 -8.24 5.84 -6.06
N ILE A 7 -8.61 4.62 -6.47
CA ILE A 7 -7.77 3.49 -6.94
C ILE A 7 -6.25 3.76 -6.92
N SER A 8 -5.51 3.13 -5.99
CA SER A 8 -4.06 3.30 -5.83
C SER A 8 -3.24 2.52 -6.86
N SER A 9 -3.74 1.37 -7.30
CA SER A 9 -3.05 0.50 -8.26
C SER A 9 -4.04 -0.29 -9.13
N VAL A 10 -3.58 -0.70 -10.32
CA VAL A 10 -4.35 -1.52 -11.28
C VAL A 10 -3.45 -2.60 -11.84
N ARG A 11 -3.95 -3.84 -11.94
CA ARG A 11 -3.26 -4.96 -12.61
C ARG A 11 -4.01 -5.35 -13.88
N HIS A 12 -3.27 -5.57 -14.96
CA HIS A 12 -3.80 -6.15 -16.20
C HIS A 12 -2.77 -7.13 -16.80
N GLY A 13 -3.09 -8.43 -16.74
CA GLY A 13 -2.17 -9.50 -17.12
C GLY A 13 -0.92 -9.51 -16.24
N LYS A 14 0.26 -9.56 -16.87
CA LYS A 14 1.56 -9.52 -16.20
C LYS A 14 1.94 -8.14 -15.68
N TYR A 15 1.20 -7.09 -16.01
CA TYR A 15 1.55 -5.72 -15.65
C TYR A 15 0.73 -5.20 -14.47
N LYS A 16 1.38 -4.46 -13.57
CA LYS A 16 0.70 -3.73 -12.49
C LYS A 16 1.22 -2.30 -12.46
N ALA A 17 0.30 -1.34 -12.38
CA ALA A 17 0.60 0.08 -12.29
C ALA A 17 0.22 0.65 -10.91
N HIS A 18 1.01 1.58 -10.39
CA HIS A 18 0.78 2.27 -9.11
C HIS A 18 0.76 3.79 -9.30
N TRP A 19 -0.36 4.43 -8.95
CA TRP A 19 -0.51 5.89 -8.93
C TRP A 19 -0.11 6.49 -7.59
N CYS A 20 -0.21 5.71 -6.52
CA CYS A 20 0.30 6.11 -5.22
C CYS A 20 0.77 4.91 -4.40
N THR A 21 1.78 5.15 -3.57
CA THR A 21 2.34 4.17 -2.63
C THR A 21 2.37 4.75 -1.22
N MET A 22 2.14 3.89 -0.24
CA MET A 22 2.29 4.21 1.18
C MET A 22 2.86 2.98 1.88
N PRO A 23 3.80 3.13 2.84
CA PRO A 23 4.25 2.00 3.65
C PRO A 23 3.09 1.39 4.45
N GLY A 24 3.11 0.07 4.62
CA GLY A 24 2.10 -0.69 5.36
C GLY A 24 2.12 -0.47 6.88
N LEU A 25 1.31 -1.27 7.60
CA LEU A 25 1.11 -1.21 9.05
C LEU A 25 2.41 -0.99 9.84
N GLY A 26 2.39 0.00 10.75
CA GLY A 26 3.44 0.24 11.75
C GLY A 26 4.37 1.43 11.50
N LEU A 27 4.48 1.94 10.26
CA LEU A 27 5.41 3.04 9.93
C LEU A 27 4.73 4.28 9.32
N GLY A 28 3.43 4.22 9.03
CA GLY A 28 2.69 5.27 8.29
C GLY A 28 1.60 6.01 9.06
N HIS A 29 1.28 5.64 10.31
CA HIS A 29 0.23 6.32 11.09
C HIS A 29 0.69 7.63 11.74
N ILE A 30 1.97 7.98 11.62
CA ILE A 30 2.49 9.26 12.09
C ILE A 30 2.33 10.25 10.93
N LYS A 31 1.16 10.92 10.91
CA LYS A 31 0.85 12.11 10.10
C LYS A 31 1.09 11.96 8.60
N GLY A 32 0.17 11.42 7.79
CA GLY A 32 -0.05 11.73 6.35
C GLY A 32 1.12 12.03 5.37
N GLU A 33 2.37 11.80 5.73
CA GLU A 33 3.57 12.42 5.14
C GLU A 33 4.31 11.43 4.22
N ASN A 34 3.83 10.19 4.13
CA ASN A 34 4.50 9.11 3.41
C ASN A 34 3.71 8.58 2.19
N ILE A 35 2.70 9.33 1.71
CA ILE A 35 2.07 9.00 0.43
C ILE A 35 2.91 9.61 -0.69
N THR A 36 3.52 8.75 -1.52
CA THR A 36 4.17 9.19 -2.77
C THR A 36 3.22 8.98 -3.93
N GLN A 37 3.12 9.97 -4.82
CA GLN A 37 2.26 9.94 -6.01
C GLN A 37 3.12 9.91 -7.27
N TYR A 38 2.58 9.29 -8.32
CA TYR A 38 3.27 9.08 -9.59
C TYR A 38 2.34 9.43 -10.75
N ASP A 39 2.81 10.29 -11.64
CA ASP A 39 2.16 10.61 -12.92
C ASP A 39 3.23 10.81 -14.00
N PRO A 40 3.34 9.92 -15.00
CA PRO A 40 2.61 8.65 -15.16
C PRO A 40 2.88 7.65 -14.02
N PRO A 41 2.01 6.64 -13.81
CA PRO A 41 2.16 5.69 -12.71
C PRO A 41 3.42 4.83 -12.86
N LEU A 42 3.91 4.28 -11.75
CA LEU A 42 4.95 3.24 -11.80
C LEU A 42 4.39 2.00 -12.48
N LEU A 43 5.16 1.34 -13.35
CA LEU A 43 4.76 0.09 -14.00
C LEU A 43 5.71 -1.04 -13.63
N PHE A 44 5.16 -2.20 -13.31
CA PHE A 44 5.92 -3.42 -13.01
C PHE A 44 5.44 -4.57 -13.88
N ASN A 45 6.35 -5.50 -14.23
CA ASN A 45 6.00 -6.78 -14.81
C ASN A 45 6.12 -7.85 -13.72
N ILE A 46 4.98 -8.20 -13.15
CA ILE A 46 4.83 -9.09 -11.99
C ILE A 46 5.28 -10.52 -12.29
N ASP A 47 5.26 -10.95 -13.56
CA ASP A 47 5.74 -12.29 -13.91
C ASP A 47 7.28 -12.38 -13.80
N LYS A 48 7.99 -11.25 -13.98
CA LYS A 48 9.45 -11.17 -13.89
C LYS A 48 9.93 -10.63 -12.54
N ASP A 49 9.16 -9.73 -11.94
CA ASP A 49 9.45 -9.07 -10.67
C ASP A 49 8.18 -9.10 -9.80
N PRO A 50 7.87 -10.25 -9.16
CA PRO A 50 6.72 -10.36 -8.28
C PRO A 50 6.82 -9.46 -7.04
N SER A 51 8.05 -9.09 -6.65
CA SER A 51 8.35 -8.22 -5.51
C SER A 51 8.12 -6.74 -5.78
N GLU A 52 7.94 -6.34 -7.04
CA GLU A 52 7.81 -4.92 -7.44
C GLU A 52 9.05 -4.09 -7.03
N ALA A 53 10.24 -4.70 -7.11
CA ALA A 53 11.51 -4.08 -6.75
C ALA A 53 12.08 -3.18 -7.86
N TYR A 54 11.77 -3.46 -9.13
CA TYR A 54 12.38 -2.83 -10.30
C TYR A 54 11.30 -2.29 -11.26
N PRO A 55 10.91 -1.01 -11.12
CA PRO A 55 9.92 -0.42 -12.01
C PRO A 55 10.44 -0.36 -13.45
N ILE A 56 9.58 -0.69 -14.41
CA ILE A 56 9.80 -0.50 -15.85
C ILE A 56 9.81 0.99 -16.20
N SER A 57 9.02 1.78 -15.48
CA SER A 57 8.90 3.22 -15.70
C SER A 57 8.79 3.97 -14.38
N PHE A 58 9.46 5.13 -14.31
CA PHE A 58 9.47 6.01 -13.14
C PHE A 58 9.33 7.47 -13.59
N ASN A 59 8.17 8.09 -13.36
CA ASN A 59 7.83 9.46 -13.78
C ASN A 59 7.97 9.75 -15.28
N GLU A 60 7.97 8.70 -16.11
CA GLU A 60 7.95 8.78 -17.57
C GLU A 60 7.22 7.58 -18.15
N MET A 61 6.84 7.64 -19.42
CA MET A 61 6.21 6.50 -20.08
C MET A 61 7.25 5.41 -20.40
N PRO A 62 6.89 4.12 -20.35
CA PRO A 62 7.80 3.06 -20.78
C PRO A 62 8.29 3.27 -22.22
N THR A 63 9.58 3.00 -22.46
CA THR A 63 10.20 3.17 -23.77
C THR A 63 10.01 1.97 -24.70
N GLN A 64 9.86 0.77 -24.13
CA GLN A 64 9.63 -0.45 -24.91
C GLN A 64 8.19 -0.49 -25.43
N PRO A 65 7.97 -0.79 -26.73
CA PRO A 65 6.63 -0.73 -27.33
C PRO A 65 5.59 -1.61 -26.63
N GLU A 66 5.97 -2.79 -26.16
CA GLU A 66 5.08 -3.70 -25.43
C GLU A 66 4.60 -3.07 -24.11
N ASP A 67 5.53 -2.52 -23.35
CA ASP A 67 5.29 -1.92 -22.04
C ASP A 67 4.50 -0.62 -22.18
N ALA A 68 4.80 0.20 -23.19
CA ALA A 68 4.05 1.41 -23.50
C ALA A 68 2.60 1.08 -23.87
N ALA A 69 2.39 0.04 -24.70
CA ALA A 69 1.04 -0.41 -25.04
C ALA A 69 0.29 -0.97 -23.83
N ALA A 70 0.99 -1.66 -22.91
CA ALA A 70 0.41 -2.11 -21.65
C ALA A 70 0.00 -0.95 -20.75
N MET A 71 0.87 0.04 -20.58
CA MET A 71 0.57 1.27 -19.83
C MET A 71 -0.68 1.96 -20.39
N GLN A 72 -0.76 2.14 -21.72
CA GLN A 72 -1.93 2.78 -22.35
C GLN A 72 -3.24 2.02 -22.09
N ARG A 73 -3.23 0.68 -22.14
CA ARG A 73 -4.40 -0.13 -21.79
C ARG A 73 -4.82 0.08 -20.34
N ILE A 74 -3.86 0.12 -19.42
CA ILE A 74 -4.11 0.33 -18.00
C ILE A 74 -4.65 1.74 -17.75
N LEU A 75 -4.06 2.78 -18.34
CA LEU A 75 -4.52 4.17 -18.22
C LEU A 75 -5.97 4.31 -18.71
N LYS A 76 -6.31 3.67 -19.83
CA LYS A 76 -7.69 3.66 -20.36
C LYS A 76 -8.66 2.98 -19.39
N ALA A 77 -8.31 1.81 -18.86
CA ALA A 77 -9.14 1.09 -17.90
C ALA A 77 -9.31 1.89 -16.60
N TYR A 78 -8.25 2.52 -16.10
CA TYR A 78 -8.28 3.39 -14.92
C TYR A 78 -9.21 4.59 -15.11
N ALA A 79 -9.13 5.26 -16.27
CA ALA A 79 -10.01 6.38 -16.57
C ALA A 79 -11.48 5.96 -16.65
N MET A 80 -11.76 4.78 -17.23
CA MET A 80 -13.12 4.22 -17.27
C MET A 80 -13.63 3.92 -15.86
N GLU A 81 -12.85 3.20 -15.06
CA GLU A 81 -13.24 2.84 -13.70
C GLU A 81 -13.52 4.09 -12.86
N LYS A 82 -12.64 5.10 -12.91
CA LYS A 82 -12.87 6.36 -12.19
C LYS A 82 -14.13 7.09 -12.61
N ALA A 83 -14.54 6.98 -13.87
CA ALA A 83 -15.76 7.61 -14.36
C ALA A 83 -17.03 6.87 -13.94
N THR A 84 -16.92 5.57 -13.64
CA THR A 84 -18.08 4.70 -13.33
C THR A 84 -18.13 4.20 -11.90
N PHE A 85 -17.08 4.44 -11.10
CA PHE A 85 -17.00 3.92 -9.74
C PHE A 85 -17.97 4.67 -8.82
N GLU A 86 -18.88 3.92 -8.20
CA GLU A 86 -19.78 4.44 -7.17
C GLU A 86 -19.21 4.14 -5.78
N TYR A 87 -18.92 5.20 -5.02
CA TYR A 87 -18.42 5.05 -3.65
C TYR A 87 -19.57 4.67 -2.70
N GLY A 88 -19.43 3.53 -2.04
CA GLY A 88 -20.28 3.15 -0.93
C GLY A 88 -20.00 3.99 0.32
N ARG A 89 -21.01 4.12 1.20
CA ARG A 89 -20.79 4.65 2.55
C ARG A 89 -20.06 3.58 3.37
N ILE A 90 -18.83 3.88 3.79
CA ILE A 90 -18.13 3.05 4.76
C ILE A 90 -18.95 3.08 6.05
N THR A 91 -19.54 1.95 6.41
CA THR A 91 -20.14 1.74 7.72
C THR A 91 -19.03 1.17 8.60
N PRO A 92 -18.67 1.83 9.71
CA PRO A 92 -17.79 1.24 10.70
C PRO A 92 -18.35 -0.13 11.10
N GLU A 93 -17.47 -1.11 11.29
CA GLU A 93 -17.87 -2.43 11.79
C GLU A 93 -18.61 -2.23 13.13
N PRO A 94 -19.73 -2.94 13.35
CA PRO A 94 -20.43 -2.88 14.63
C PRO A 94 -19.52 -3.47 15.71
N ASP A 95 -18.98 -2.60 16.56
CA ASP A 95 -18.26 -2.99 17.78
C ASP A 95 -19.19 -3.87 18.65
N GLN A 96 -18.78 -5.10 19.00
CA GLN A 96 -19.50 -5.89 20.02
C GLN A 96 -19.41 -5.23 21.40
N PRO A 97 -20.26 -5.59 22.38
CA PRO A 97 -20.14 -5.07 23.74
C PRO A 97 -18.74 -5.28 24.31
N GLY A 98 -18.00 -4.19 24.53
CA GLY A 98 -16.62 -4.20 25.02
C GLY A 98 -15.55 -3.90 23.97
N GLU A 99 -15.93 -3.83 22.69
CA GLU A 99 -15.10 -3.43 21.56
C GLU A 99 -15.13 -1.90 21.38
N GLY A 100 -14.11 -1.35 20.72
CA GLY A 100 -13.98 0.07 20.47
C GLY A 100 -12.52 0.54 20.34
N PRO A 101 -12.29 1.84 20.07
CA PRO A 101 -10.96 2.38 19.90
C PRO A 101 -10.03 2.01 21.06
N GLY A 102 -8.90 1.40 20.74
CA GLY A 102 -7.91 0.98 21.72
C GLY A 102 -8.18 -0.37 22.42
N LYS A 103 -9.14 -1.16 21.94
CA LYS A 103 -9.37 -2.54 22.41
C LYS A 103 -8.62 -3.58 21.59
N TYR A 104 -8.36 -3.28 20.32
CA TYR A 104 -7.60 -4.12 19.41
C TYR A 104 -6.18 -3.58 19.21
N GLY A 105 -5.19 -4.46 19.29
CA GLY A 105 -3.81 -4.19 18.89
C GLY A 105 -3.31 -5.31 18.00
N VAL A 106 -2.71 -4.95 16.87
CA VAL A 106 -1.84 -5.88 16.15
C VAL A 106 -0.70 -6.20 17.11
N CYS A 107 -0.59 -7.45 17.56
CA CYS A 107 0.43 -8.00 18.47
C CYS A 107 0.12 -8.16 19.98
N CYS A 108 -1.11 -7.95 20.48
CA CYS A 108 -1.34 -8.14 21.93
C CYS A 108 -2.82 -8.26 22.34
N ASP A 109 -3.12 -9.17 23.26
CA ASP A 109 -4.32 -9.12 24.10
C ASP A 109 -4.17 -8.01 25.14
N ARG A 110 -4.82 -6.87 24.88
CA ARG A 110 -4.72 -5.66 25.71
C ARG A 110 -5.24 -5.84 27.14
N SER A 111 -5.90 -6.95 27.48
CA SER A 111 -6.22 -7.24 28.89
C SER A 111 -4.98 -7.57 29.72
N ASN A 112 -3.86 -7.89 29.08
CA ASN A 112 -2.60 -8.26 29.74
C ASN A 112 -1.57 -7.12 29.80
N ASP A 113 -1.99 -5.86 29.58
CA ASP A 113 -1.12 -4.67 29.63
C ASP A 113 0.10 -4.74 28.67
N CYS A 114 0.03 -5.55 27.61
CA CYS A 114 1.09 -5.65 26.60
C CYS A 114 1.04 -4.46 25.63
N HIS A 115 1.56 -3.33 26.08
CA HIS A 115 1.78 -2.24 25.16
C HIS A 115 2.91 -2.59 24.18
N CYS A 116 2.71 -2.39 22.88
CA CYS A 116 3.78 -2.33 21.88
C CYS A 116 4.62 -1.05 22.10
N ASN A 117 5.05 -0.82 23.33
CA ASN A 117 5.84 0.32 23.73
C ASN A 117 7.30 -0.08 23.64
N ASN A 118 8.05 0.69 22.86
CA ASN A 118 9.46 0.51 22.52
C ASN A 118 10.41 0.78 23.71
N ASN A 119 9.98 0.53 24.96
CA ASN A 119 10.66 1.04 26.15
C ASN A 119 11.38 -0.04 26.98
N GLU A 120 11.45 -1.29 26.51
CA GLU A 120 12.44 -2.23 27.01
C GLU A 120 13.22 -2.82 25.84
N GLU A 121 14.49 -2.45 25.80
CA GLU A 121 15.52 -2.75 24.79
C GLU A 121 15.87 -4.26 24.66
N LYS A 122 15.00 -5.17 25.12
CA LYS A 122 15.25 -6.61 25.06
C LYS A 122 13.96 -7.35 24.74
N ASP A 123 13.98 -8.08 23.61
CA ASP A 123 12.97 -9.04 23.17
C ASP A 123 11.70 -8.50 22.49
N ILE A 124 11.88 -7.61 21.51
CA ILE A 124 11.04 -7.65 20.29
C ILE A 124 11.95 -7.90 19.10
N LEU A 125 12.48 -9.13 19.03
CA LEU A 125 12.61 -9.81 17.75
C LEU A 125 11.21 -9.81 17.14
N GLY A 126 10.97 -8.82 16.27
CA GLY A 126 9.74 -8.75 15.51
C GLY A 126 9.50 -10.09 14.85
N ILE A 127 8.31 -10.64 15.04
CA ILE A 127 7.87 -11.86 14.33
C ILE A 127 7.99 -11.67 12.80
N PHE A 128 8.19 -10.43 12.33
CA PHE A 128 8.80 -10.16 11.04
C PHE A 128 9.97 -9.17 11.19
N ASN A 129 11.20 -9.65 11.04
CA ASN A 129 12.43 -8.84 10.85
C ASN A 129 12.39 -8.08 9.50
N LEU A 130 11.28 -7.39 9.19
CA LEU A 130 11.18 -6.54 8.02
C LEU A 130 11.59 -5.13 8.41
N GLY A 131 12.88 -4.82 8.20
CA GLY A 131 13.40 -3.46 8.31
C GLY A 131 14.65 -3.27 9.18
N THR A 132 15.26 -4.31 9.74
CA THR A 132 16.57 -4.17 10.41
C THR A 132 17.71 -4.20 9.39
N LYS A 133 18.79 -3.44 9.65
CA LYS A 133 19.97 -3.28 8.79
C LYS A 133 20.76 -4.58 8.51
N GLU A 134 20.40 -5.70 9.13
CA GLU A 134 21.09 -6.99 8.98
C GLU A 134 20.69 -7.75 7.70
N HIS A 135 19.81 -7.19 6.86
CA HIS A 135 19.43 -7.75 5.56
C HIS A 135 20.27 -7.23 4.37
N GLN A 136 21.40 -6.56 4.61
CA GLN A 136 22.29 -6.04 3.55
C GLN A 136 23.73 -6.58 3.57
N GLU A 137 23.96 -7.81 4.05
CA GLU A 137 25.18 -8.58 3.72
C GLU A 137 24.84 -10.00 3.25
#